data_AF-A0A484ZEA5-F1
#
_entry.id   AF-A0A484ZEA5-F1
#
_cell.length_a   1.000
_cell.length_b   1.000
_cell.length_c   1.000
_cell.angle_alpha   90.00
_cell.angle_beta   90.00
_cell.angle_gamma   90.00
#
_symmetry.space_group_name_H-M   'P 1'
#
loop_
_entity.id
_entity.type
_entity.pdbx_description
1 polymer ?
#
loop_
_entity_poly.entity_id
_entity_poly.type
_entity_poly.pdbx_seq_one_letter_code
_entity_poly.pdbx_strand_id
1 'polypeptide(L)' 'MERERYIGVSGVLLKSDLYLALGISGQIQHMVGGNGARTIVAVNKDKNAPVFQYADYGLVGDIYKVVPALIDQLKR' A
#
# COMPACT_ATOMS: atom_id res chain seq x y z
N MET A 1 -5.54 16.31 -2.08
CA MET A 1 -5.08 15.74 -0.80
C MET A 1 -4.20 16.76 -0.12
N GLU A 2 -4.35 16.92 1.18
CA GLU A 2 -3.39 17.70 1.98
C GLU A 2 -2.02 17.01 1.98
N ARG A 3 -0.95 17.79 2.15
CA ARG A 3 0.43 17.30 2.11
C ARG A 3 0.68 16.14 3.08
N GLU A 4 0.02 16.16 4.23
CA GLU A 4 0.10 15.14 5.28
C GLU A 4 -0.41 13.75 4.84
N ARG A 5 -1.15 13.68 3.73
CA ARG A 5 -1.63 12.41 3.15
C ARG A 5 -0.77 11.92 1.99
N TYR A 6 0.19 12.72 1.52
CA TYR A 6 1.12 12.33 0.48
C TYR A 6 2.31 11.62 1.11
N ILE A 7 2.56 10.36 0.74
CA ILE A 7 3.66 9.54 1.26
C ILE A 7 4.81 9.55 0.26
N GLY A 8 6.05 9.77 0.72
CA GLY A 8 7.23 9.73 -0.13
C GLY A 8 8.26 10.81 0.15
N VAL A 9 9.23 10.99 -0.76
CA VAL A 9 10.42 11.86 -0.56
C VAL A 9 10.09 13.31 -0.23
N SER A 10 8.97 13.82 -0.74
CA SER A 10 8.50 15.21 -0.54
C SER A 10 7.32 15.31 0.43
N GLY A 11 6.84 14.16 0.91
CA GLY A 11 5.67 14.03 1.75
C GLY A 11 6.01 13.53 3.15
N VAL A 12 5.14 12.66 3.66
CA VAL A 12 5.26 12.04 4.97
C VAL A 12 6.10 10.77 4.88
N LEU A 13 7.01 10.63 5.86
CA LEU A 13 7.68 9.37 6.17
C LEU A 13 6.78 8.60 7.15
N LEU A 14 6.17 7.53 6.67
CA LEU A 14 5.20 6.75 7.43
C LEU A 14 5.92 5.83 8.42
N LYS A 15 5.53 5.90 9.69
CA LYS A 15 5.93 4.95 10.73
C LYS A 15 4.67 4.39 11.40
N SER A 16 4.13 3.33 10.82
CA SER A 16 2.90 2.67 11.28
C SER A 16 3.12 1.18 11.51
N ASP A 17 2.24 0.54 12.29
CA ASP A 17 2.28 -0.91 12.44
C ASP A 17 1.77 -1.65 11.19
N LEU A 18 0.85 -1.04 10.44
CA LEU A 18 0.29 -1.56 9.20
C LEU A 18 0.22 -0.46 8.14
N TYR A 19 0.59 -0.80 6.90
CA TYR A 19 0.41 0.03 5.73
C TYR A 19 -0.27 -0.77 4.60
N LEU A 20 -1.42 -0.28 4.15
CA LEU A 20 -2.18 -0.86 3.03
C LEU A 20 -1.84 -0.12 1.73
N ALA A 21 -0.98 -0.70 0.91
CA ALA A 21 -0.58 -0.18 -0.40
C ALA A 21 -1.57 -0.65 -1.49
N LEU A 22 -2.71 0.03 -1.58
CA LEU A 22 -3.82 -0.32 -2.48
C LEU A 22 -3.69 0.44 -3.81
N GLY A 23 -3.35 -0.28 -4.89
CA GLY A 23 -3.20 0.30 -6.23
C GLY A 23 -1.93 1.13 -6.43
N ILE A 24 -0.97 1.03 -5.50
CA ILE A 24 0.31 1.75 -5.54
C ILE A 24 1.31 0.96 -6.38
N SER A 25 2.03 1.62 -7.28
CA SER A 25 3.05 0.99 -8.14
C SER A 25 4.31 0.58 -7.36
N GLY A 26 4.65 1.31 -6.29
CA GLY A 26 5.85 1.07 -5.48
C GLY A 26 7.10 1.74 -6.02
N GLN A 27 6.96 2.83 -6.78
CA GLN A 27 8.09 3.64 -7.19
C GLN A 27 8.89 4.14 -5.98
N ILE A 28 10.22 4.20 -6.12
CA ILE A 28 11.14 4.51 -5.03
C ILE A 28 10.80 5.82 -4.32
N GLN A 29 10.29 6.82 -5.05
CA GLN A 29 9.91 8.11 -4.49
C GLN A 29 8.79 7.98 -3.45
N HIS A 30 7.84 7.09 -3.69
CA HIS A 30 6.78 6.77 -2.73
C HIS A 30 7.32 5.91 -1.59
N MET A 31 8.10 4.88 -1.94
CA MET A 31 8.56 3.88 -0.97
C MET A 31 9.60 4.40 0.02
N VAL A 32 10.34 5.47 -0.30
CA VAL A 32 11.16 6.20 0.70
C VAL A 32 10.34 6.60 1.92
N GLY A 33 9.07 6.99 1.73
CA GLY A 33 8.16 7.27 2.84
C GLY A 33 7.34 6.07 3.29
N GLY A 34 7.01 5.14 2.39
CA GLY A 34 6.12 4.01 2.70
C GLY A 34 6.79 2.81 3.37
N ASN A 35 8.11 2.64 3.21
CA ASN A 35 8.82 1.44 3.67
C ASN A 35 9.16 1.44 5.18
N GLY A 36 8.73 2.46 5.93
CA GLY A 36 8.94 2.54 7.38
C GLY A 36 7.88 1.83 8.22
N ALA A 37 6.86 1.24 7.58
CA ALA A 37 5.82 0.49 8.27
C ALA A 37 6.33 -0.89 8.72
N ARG A 38 5.81 -1.40 9.85
CA ARG A 38 6.17 -2.74 10.36
C ARG A 38 5.65 -3.85 9.46
N THR A 39 4.45 -3.67 8.90
CA THR A 39 3.80 -4.61 7.98
C THR A 39 3.24 -3.86 6.79
N ILE A 40 3.58 -4.30 5.59
CA ILE A 40 3.13 -3.73 4.32
C ILE A 40 2.28 -4.79 3.59
N VAL A 41 1.01 -4.46 3.34
CA VAL A 41 0.10 -5.28 2.55
C VAL A 41 -0.17 -4.55 1.23
N ALA A 42 0.15 -5.19 0.11
CA ALA A 42 -0.02 -4.60 -1.22
C ALA A 42 -1.12 -5.30 -2.01
N VAL A 43 -1.95 -4.50 -2.68
CA VAL A 43 -2.92 -4.99 -3.68
C VAL A 43 -2.68 -4.24 -4.98
N ASN A 44 -2.35 -4.95 -6.06
CA ASN A 44 -2.15 -4.33 -7.37
C ASN A 44 -2.61 -5.28 -8.49
N LYS A 45 -3.19 -4.74 -9.56
CA LYS A 45 -3.59 -5.54 -10.73
C LYS A 45 -2.40 -6.04 -11.55
N ASP A 46 -1.28 -5.31 -11.51
CA ASP A 46 -0.06 -5.68 -12.21
C ASP A 46 0.80 -6.55 -11.29
N LYS A 47 0.92 -7.84 -11.64
CA LYS A 47 1.74 -8.83 -10.91
C LYS A 47 3.23 -8.46 -10.84
N ASN A 48 3.69 -7.57 -11.71
CA ASN A 48 5.09 -7.14 -11.77
C ASN A 48 5.31 -5.79 -11.08
N ALA A 49 4.30 -5.22 -10.42
CA ALA A 49 4.41 -3.94 -9.76
C ALA A 49 5.54 -3.94 -8.70
N PRO A 50 6.46 -2.96 -8.72
CA PRO A 50 7.56 -2.85 -7.74
C PRO A 50 7.12 -2.88 -6.27
N VAL A 51 5.88 -2.49 -5.96
CA VAL A 51 5.34 -2.51 -4.59
C VAL A 51 5.46 -3.89 -3.94
N PHE A 52 5.41 -4.97 -4.71
CA PHE A 52 5.54 -6.33 -4.18
C PHE A 52 6.94 -6.66 -3.67
N GLN A 53 7.96 -5.89 -4.05
CA GLN A 53 9.31 -6.03 -3.49
C GLN A 53 9.41 -5.51 -2.04
N TYR A 54 8.46 -4.66 -1.65
CA TYR A 54 8.40 -4.06 -0.32
C TYR A 54 7.31 -4.68 0.56
N ALA A 55 6.41 -5.49 -0.01
CA ALA A 55 5.24 -5.99 0.70
C ALA A 55 5.56 -7.30 1.44
N ASP A 56 5.11 -7.39 2.69
CA ASP A 56 5.09 -8.64 3.45
C ASP A 56 3.98 -9.57 2.92
N TYR A 57 2.86 -8.97 2.51
CA TYR A 57 1.72 -9.68 1.91
C TYR A 57 1.32 -9.01 0.60
N GLY A 58 1.33 -9.76 -0.50
CA GLY A 58 0.95 -9.25 -1.82
C GLY A 58 -0.26 -9.99 -2.38
N LEU A 59 -1.25 -9.25 -2.89
CA LEU A 59 -2.37 -9.79 -3.65
C LEU A 59 -2.42 -9.15 -5.04
N VAL A 60 -2.38 -10.00 -6.06
CA VAL A 60 -2.60 -9.55 -7.44
C VAL A 60 -4.11 -9.51 -7.70
N GLY A 61 -4.68 -8.31 -7.86
CA GLY A 61 -6.12 -8.15 -8.00
C GLY A 61 -6.59 -6.71 -8.21
N ASP A 62 -7.86 -6.58 -8.57
CA ASP A 62 -8.55 -5.29 -8.72
C ASP A 62 -8.97 -4.75 -7.35
N ILE A 63 -8.47 -3.57 -6.97
CA ILE A 63 -8.78 -2.92 -5.69
C ILE A 63 -10.28 -2.67 -5.51
N TYR A 64 -11.04 -2.43 -6.59
CA TYR A 64 -12.47 -2.18 -6.51
C TYR A 64 -13.28 -3.46 -6.21
N LYS A 65 -12.67 -4.64 -6.35
CA LYS A 65 -13.25 -5.92 -5.93
C LYS A 65 -12.72 -6.35 -4.57
N VAL A 66 -11.41 -6.21 -4.36
CA VAL A 66 -10.72 -6.66 -3.15
C VAL A 66 -11.13 -5.84 -1.92
N VAL A 67 -11.14 -4.51 -2.01
CA VAL A 67 -11.39 -3.65 -0.84
C VAL A 67 -12.81 -3.83 -0.28
N PRO A 68 -13.88 -3.86 -1.09
CA PRO A 68 -15.22 -4.15 -0.57
C PRO A 68 -15.31 -5.54 0.08
N ALA A 69 -14.70 -6.56 -0.51
CA ALA A 69 -14.70 -7.92 0.05
C ALA A 69 -13.96 -7.99 1.40
N LEU A 70 -12.83 -7.29 1.52
CA LEU A 70 -12.09 -7.18 2.78
C LEU A 70 -12.93 -6.49 3.86
N ILE A 71 -13.60 -5.39 3.52
CA ILE A 71 -14.47 -4.67 4.46
C ILE A 71 -15.63 -5.55 4.93
N ASP A 72 -16.24 -6.35 4.04
CA ASP A 72 -17.31 -7.28 4.41
C ASP A 72 -16.82 -8.33 5.40
N GLN A 73 -15.62 -8.90 5.20
CA GLN A 73 -15.06 -9.87 6.15
C GLN A 73 -14.73 -9.25 7.51
N LEU A 74 -14.23 -8.02 7.55
CA LEU A 74 -13.86 -7.35 8.82
C LEU A 74 -15.06 -6.90 9.67
N LYS A 75 -16.27 -6.84 9.09
CA LYS A 75 -17.50 -6.49 9.81
C LYS A 75 -18.19 -7.68 10.47
N ARG A 76 -17.76 -8.91 10.15
CA ARG A 76 -18.28 -10.15 10.73
C ARG A 76 -17.63 -10.39 12.09
#